data_AF-A0A1H6UZS6-F1
#
_entry.id   AF-A0A1H6UZS6-F1
#
_cell.length_a   1.000
_cell.length_b   1.000
_cell.length_c   1.000
_cell.angle_alpha   90.00
_cell.angle_beta   90.00
_cell.angle_gamma   90.00
#
_symmetry.space_group_name_H-M   'P 1'
#
loop_
_entity.id
_entity.type
_entity.pdbx_description
1 polymer ?
#
loop_
_entity_poly.entity_id
_entity_poly.type
_entity_poly.pdbx_seq_one_letter_code
_entity_poly.pdbx_strand_id
1 'polypeptide(L)'
;MTVQTLDPFGYWPAQRSRIRSLGGPERSTDANYVFHSAYVAVPAGPALAEIAFDDLVASVGMIAVRIFQHLPDGQPPITERGKLTALLPSLAAAPRSIKLPFDAVPGATYAVTGYVFGECEAHARGLSITVSGRVAELEDPARMRSLFGRLKARRAGAMVSSDSPQLAWPVSQGFTTDQIHEPDFARLGAQLPAGASPVETWEAAYILRVLEQYGRLEAGARGLALSAGAEPVARIATEAGCNIQSIFVAPGGTMDAACSAHFSTTGEGIGFDFIYTRSDLFGSADAGRAAKMIDDLLGRVRPGGLVILLATTGPNLDRHGLNRIVLELAAQGHIAAQVRHADLERAPGPFGIVVRASTEATIA
;
A
#
# COMPACT_ATOMS: atom_id res chain seq x y z
N MET A 1 20.07 -9.06 -3.70
CA MET A 1 19.77 -7.98 -2.72
C MET A 1 20.64 -8.20 -1.52
N THR A 2 21.37 -7.18 -1.07
CA THR A 2 22.16 -7.26 0.17
C THR A 2 21.31 -6.65 1.28
N VAL A 3 20.88 -7.47 2.23
CA VAL A 3 20.12 -7.03 3.41
C VAL A 3 21.07 -6.97 4.59
N GLN A 4 21.09 -5.84 5.28
CA GLN A 4 21.88 -5.61 6.47
C GLN A 4 20.95 -5.27 7.64
N THR A 5 21.03 -6.04 8.71
CA THR A 5 20.35 -5.70 9.97
C THR A 5 21.21 -4.72 10.75
N LEU A 6 20.59 -3.64 11.24
CA LEU A 6 21.26 -2.60 12.02
C LEU A 6 20.91 -2.74 13.50
N ASP A 7 21.87 -2.43 14.36
CA ASP A 7 21.58 -2.14 15.76
C ASP A 7 20.86 -0.77 15.84
N PRO A 8 19.58 -0.72 16.30
CA PRO A 8 18.84 0.54 16.39
C PRO A 8 19.47 1.57 17.31
N PHE A 9 20.29 1.15 18.27
CA PHE A 9 20.95 2.01 19.25
C PHE A 9 22.46 2.11 19.03
N GLY A 10 22.96 1.60 17.90
CA GLY A 10 24.41 1.45 17.66
C GLY A 10 25.21 2.75 17.72
N TYR A 11 24.59 3.92 17.53
CA TYR A 11 25.27 5.21 17.68
C TYR A 11 25.32 5.70 19.13
N TRP A 12 24.27 5.44 19.92
CA TRP A 12 24.16 5.83 21.33
C TRP A 12 23.59 4.68 22.17
N PRO A 13 24.37 3.61 22.43
CA PRO A 13 23.88 2.39 23.05
C PRO A 13 23.41 2.58 24.50
N ALA A 14 23.95 3.58 25.21
CA ALA A 14 23.56 3.88 26.58
C ALA A 14 22.25 4.68 26.68
N GLN A 15 21.82 5.36 25.60
CA GLN A 15 20.69 6.27 25.65
C GLN A 15 19.36 5.52 25.60
N ARG A 16 18.50 5.87 26.56
CA ARG A 16 17.14 5.39 26.69
C ARG A 16 16.24 6.03 25.65
N SER A 17 15.44 5.20 25.00
CA SER A 17 14.41 5.64 24.06
C SER A 17 13.25 6.33 24.78
N ARG A 18 12.59 7.25 24.08
CA ARG A 18 11.29 7.79 24.52
C ARG A 18 10.17 6.76 24.47
N ILE A 19 10.26 5.75 23.59
CA ILE A 19 9.38 4.59 23.62
C ILE A 19 9.84 3.69 24.77
N ARG A 20 8.95 3.42 25.73
CA ARG A 20 9.31 2.75 26.98
C ARG A 20 9.82 1.34 26.73
N SER A 21 10.83 0.95 27.51
CA SER A 21 11.54 -0.35 27.46
C SER A 21 12.47 -0.57 26.27
N LEU A 22 12.70 0.46 25.46
CA LEU A 22 13.70 0.46 24.40
C LEU A 22 14.94 1.28 24.77
N GLY A 23 16.08 0.94 24.18
CA GLY A 23 17.36 1.63 24.35
C GLY A 23 18.09 1.29 25.64
N GLY A 24 19.04 2.13 26.00
CA GLY A 24 19.92 1.92 27.15
C GLY A 24 19.38 2.46 28.49
N PRO A 25 20.17 2.34 29.57
CA PRO A 25 19.74 2.71 30.91
C PRO A 25 19.74 4.22 31.17
N GLU A 26 20.44 5.02 30.37
CA GLU A 26 20.68 6.45 30.65
C GLU A 26 19.64 7.33 29.98
N ARG A 27 19.17 8.37 30.65
CA ARG A 27 18.24 9.33 30.03
C ARG A 27 18.95 10.06 28.88
N SER A 28 18.36 10.07 27.68
CA SER A 28 18.88 10.86 26.57
C SER A 28 18.87 12.36 26.90
N THR A 29 19.87 13.08 26.40
CA THR A 29 19.92 14.55 26.45
C THR A 29 18.87 15.20 25.56
N ASP A 30 18.42 14.50 24.51
CA ASP A 30 17.28 14.90 23.69
C ASP A 30 16.02 14.19 24.20
N ALA A 31 15.07 14.96 24.72
CA ALA A 31 13.80 14.43 25.22
C ALA A 31 12.94 13.76 24.13
N ASN A 32 13.24 14.00 22.85
CA ASN A 32 12.53 13.43 21.72
C ASN A 32 13.20 12.16 21.16
N TYR A 33 14.39 11.78 21.64
CA TYR A 33 15.15 10.66 21.11
C TYR A 33 14.40 9.34 21.21
N VAL A 34 14.33 8.59 20.11
CA VAL A 34 13.83 7.21 20.12
C VAL A 34 14.95 6.23 19.80
N PHE A 35 15.64 6.38 18.68
CA PHE A 35 16.73 5.48 18.26
C PHE A 35 17.67 6.19 17.27
N HIS A 36 18.90 5.70 17.14
CA HIS A 36 19.88 6.14 16.16
C HIS A 36 20.85 4.99 15.85
N SER A 37 20.74 4.42 14.65
CA SER A 37 21.66 3.36 14.21
C SER A 37 23.07 3.91 13.99
N ALA A 38 24.08 3.05 14.04
CA ALA A 38 25.40 3.42 13.52
C ALA A 38 25.31 3.76 12.02
N TYR A 39 26.26 4.56 11.52
CA TYR A 39 26.41 4.82 10.10
C TYR A 39 26.98 3.59 9.40
N VAL A 40 26.30 3.10 8.37
CA VAL A 40 26.71 1.90 7.61
C VAL A 40 26.83 2.19 6.12
N ALA A 41 27.75 1.48 5.46
CA ALA A 41 27.86 1.55 4.01
C ALA A 41 26.70 0.78 3.35
N VAL A 42 26.08 1.38 2.32
CA VAL A 42 25.02 0.77 1.54
C VAL A 42 25.44 0.79 0.07
N PRO A 43 25.27 -0.31 -0.70
CA PRO A 43 25.56 -0.31 -2.13
C PRO A 43 24.86 0.85 -2.84
N ALA A 44 25.57 1.53 -3.74
CA ALA A 44 25.02 2.66 -4.48
C ALA A 44 23.81 2.25 -5.32
N GLY A 45 22.82 3.13 -5.40
CA GLY A 45 21.53 2.90 -6.05
C GLY A 45 20.35 2.98 -5.07
N PRO A 46 19.14 2.64 -5.54
CA PRO A 46 17.96 2.65 -4.70
C PRO A 46 18.10 1.71 -3.50
N ALA A 47 17.70 2.15 -2.33
CA ALA A 47 17.76 1.40 -1.09
C ALA A 47 16.45 1.55 -0.31
N LEU A 48 16.23 0.63 0.64
CA LEU A 48 15.06 0.64 1.51
C LEU A 48 15.48 0.38 2.95
N ALA A 49 15.13 1.30 3.84
CA ALA A 49 15.14 1.04 5.28
C ALA A 49 13.77 0.53 5.72
N GLU A 50 13.74 -0.57 6.47
CA GLU A 50 12.54 -1.15 7.05
C GLU A 50 12.68 -1.18 8.57
N ILE A 51 11.71 -0.57 9.27
CA ILE A 51 11.72 -0.38 10.72
C ILE A 51 10.47 -1.04 11.28
N ALA A 52 10.62 -2.00 12.19
CA ALA A 52 9.49 -2.66 12.83
C ALA A 52 9.62 -2.62 14.36
N PHE A 53 8.52 -2.34 15.04
CA PHE A 53 8.42 -2.38 16.50
C PHE A 53 7.74 -3.67 16.93
N ASP A 54 8.35 -4.39 17.87
CA ASP A 54 7.77 -5.61 18.41
C ASP A 54 6.84 -5.27 19.57
N ASP A 55 5.61 -5.77 19.51
CA ASP A 55 4.57 -5.59 20.54
C ASP A 55 4.34 -4.12 20.91
N LEU A 56 4.28 -3.25 19.89
CA LEU A 56 4.03 -1.82 20.08
C LEU A 56 2.62 -1.58 20.63
N VAL A 57 2.56 -0.90 21.76
CA VAL A 57 1.33 -0.35 22.35
C VAL A 57 1.49 1.16 22.46
N ALA A 58 0.55 1.92 21.91
CA ALA A 58 0.59 3.38 21.98
C ALA A 58 -0.82 3.98 22.00
N SER A 59 -1.02 4.96 22.89
CA SER A 59 -2.24 5.79 22.96
C SER A 59 -2.01 7.17 22.31
N VAL A 60 -0.79 7.72 22.43
CA VAL A 60 -0.41 9.03 21.89
C VAL A 60 1.04 9.00 21.40
N GLY A 61 1.30 9.69 20.28
CA GLY A 61 2.65 10.02 19.83
C GLY A 61 2.81 10.01 18.32
N MET A 62 3.65 10.91 17.82
CA MET A 62 4.04 10.98 16.41
C MET A 62 5.54 10.78 16.29
N ILE A 63 5.94 9.71 15.59
CA ILE A 63 7.35 9.43 15.30
C ILE A 63 7.72 10.01 13.94
N ALA A 64 8.87 10.65 13.85
CA ALA A 64 9.57 10.94 12.62
C ALA A 64 10.78 10.02 12.50
N VAL A 65 10.80 9.23 11.43
CA VAL A 65 11.93 8.41 11.03
C VAL A 65 12.67 9.13 9.91
N ARG A 66 14.00 9.20 10.00
CA ARG A 66 14.84 9.91 9.02
C ARG A 66 16.05 9.07 8.65
N ILE A 67 16.52 9.26 7.42
CA ILE A 67 17.77 8.69 6.94
C ILE A 67 18.77 9.83 6.76
N PHE A 68 19.87 9.75 7.51
CA PHE A 68 20.98 10.68 7.37
C PHE A 68 22.10 10.03 6.60
N GLN A 69 22.64 10.77 5.63
CA GLN A 69 23.81 10.43 4.84
C GLN A 69 25.01 11.19 5.39
N HIS A 70 26.11 10.47 5.59
CA HIS A 70 27.42 11.04 5.86
C HIS A 70 28.37 10.75 4.69
N LEU A 71 28.96 11.81 4.13
CA LEU A 71 30.03 11.73 3.16
C LEU A 71 31.33 12.10 3.88
N PRO A 72 32.33 11.21 3.95
CA PRO A 72 33.59 11.50 4.63
C PRO A 72 34.27 12.80 4.16
N ASP A 73 34.11 13.15 2.87
CA ASP A 73 34.75 14.29 2.23
C ASP A 73 33.76 15.42 1.83
N GLY A 74 32.48 15.34 2.24
CA GLY A 74 31.42 16.23 1.76
C GLY A 74 31.10 17.45 2.64
N GLN A 75 30.59 18.53 2.03
CA GLN A 75 29.98 19.69 2.69
C GLN A 75 28.53 19.84 2.22
N PRO A 76 27.51 19.82 3.12
CA PRO A 76 27.60 19.61 4.56
C PRO A 76 27.96 18.16 4.91
N PRO A 77 28.57 17.92 6.10
CA PRO A 77 29.06 16.60 6.47
C PRO A 77 27.93 15.58 6.65
N ILE A 78 26.71 16.02 6.95
CA ILE A 78 25.54 15.15 7.11
C ILE A 78 24.36 15.78 6.35
N THR A 79 23.68 14.98 5.53
CA THR A 79 22.49 15.39 4.74
C THR A 79 21.32 14.45 4.99
N GLU A 80 20.10 14.98 5.08
CA GLU A 80 18.88 14.16 5.17
C GLU A 80 18.54 13.63 3.77
N ARG A 81 18.22 12.32 3.66
CA ARG A 81 17.94 11.64 2.39
C ARG A 81 16.53 11.07 2.29
N GLY A 82 15.82 11.04 3.40
CA GLY A 82 14.44 10.61 3.45
C GLY A 82 13.88 10.84 4.83
N LYS A 83 12.59 11.17 4.88
CA LYS A 83 11.86 11.37 6.12
C LYS A 83 10.47 10.81 6.00
N LEU A 84 10.00 10.16 7.05
CA LEU A 84 8.60 9.76 7.17
C LEU A 84 8.10 10.00 8.57
N THR A 85 6.87 10.49 8.67
CA THR A 85 6.16 10.68 9.93
C THR A 85 5.01 9.70 10.04
N ALA A 86 4.87 9.04 11.18
CA ALA A 86 3.79 8.12 11.46
C ALA A 86 3.21 8.35 12.86
N LEU A 87 1.92 8.06 13.02
CA LEU A 87 1.26 8.02 14.33
C LEU A 87 1.55 6.68 14.99
N LEU A 88 2.12 6.69 16.19
CA LEU A 88 2.40 5.47 16.97
C LEU A 88 1.11 4.67 17.27
N PRO A 89 -0.03 5.29 17.63
CA PRO A 89 -1.28 4.54 17.83
C PRO A 89 -1.77 3.81 16.57
N SER A 90 -1.57 4.40 15.39
CA SER A 90 -1.91 3.75 14.12
C SER A 90 -1.01 2.53 13.86
N LEU A 91 0.29 2.63 14.18
CA LEU A 91 1.23 1.51 14.06
C LEU A 91 0.95 0.40 15.09
N ALA A 92 0.49 0.76 16.29
CA ALA A 92 0.09 -0.22 17.32
C ALA A 92 -1.19 -0.97 16.93
N ALA A 93 -2.18 -0.27 16.35
CA ALA A 93 -3.45 -0.86 15.95
C ALA A 93 -3.34 -1.80 14.74
N ALA A 94 -2.39 -1.55 13.84
CA ALA A 94 -2.09 -2.38 12.69
C ALA A 94 -0.57 -2.59 12.59
N PRO A 95 -0.01 -3.58 13.31
CA PRO A 95 1.43 -3.83 13.34
C PRO A 95 1.99 -4.02 11.93
N ARG A 96 2.75 -3.04 11.46
CA ARG A 96 3.41 -3.03 10.17
C ARG A 96 4.77 -2.37 10.29
N SER A 97 5.67 -2.74 9.38
CA SER A 97 6.95 -2.07 9.26
C SER A 97 6.80 -0.72 8.57
N ILE A 98 7.54 0.27 9.07
CA ILE A 98 7.76 1.55 8.38
C ILE A 98 8.80 1.30 7.29
N LYS A 99 8.45 1.62 6.05
CA LYS A 99 9.31 1.46 4.87
C LYS A 99 9.72 2.83 4.36
N LEU A 100 11.00 3.15 4.45
CA LEU A 100 11.56 4.43 4.05
C LEU A 100 12.59 4.23 2.92
N PRO A 101 12.19 4.45 1.65
CA PRO A 101 13.10 4.36 0.53
C PRO A 101 14.05 5.57 0.48
N PHE A 102 15.24 5.36 -0.09
CA PHE A 102 16.23 6.40 -0.32
C PHE A 102 17.21 6.00 -1.42
N ASP A 103 17.88 6.95 -2.05
CA ASP A 103 18.95 6.68 -3.00
C ASP A 103 20.31 6.76 -2.31
N ALA A 104 21.01 5.62 -2.27
CA ALA A 104 22.38 5.50 -1.78
C ALA A 104 23.38 5.96 -2.86
N VAL A 105 24.35 6.78 -2.48
CA VAL A 105 25.40 7.28 -3.38
C VAL A 105 26.73 6.58 -3.09
N PRO A 106 27.61 6.43 -4.09
CA PRO A 106 28.92 5.80 -3.90
C PRO A 106 29.72 6.49 -2.79
N GLY A 107 30.32 5.70 -1.89
CA GLY A 107 31.20 6.17 -0.83
C GLY A 107 30.51 6.80 0.39
N ALA A 108 29.18 6.92 0.38
CA ALA A 108 28.42 7.42 1.53
C ALA A 108 28.13 6.32 2.57
N THR A 109 27.95 6.75 3.81
CA THR A 109 27.38 5.93 4.88
C THR A 109 26.05 6.50 5.36
N TYR A 110 25.19 5.65 5.90
CA TYR A 110 23.80 5.97 6.22
C TYR A 110 23.44 5.56 7.64
N ALA A 111 22.71 6.40 8.34
CA ALA A 111 22.10 6.09 9.63
C ALA A 111 20.58 6.29 9.57
N VAL A 112 19.83 5.38 10.21
CA VAL A 112 18.38 5.50 10.39
C VAL A 112 18.13 6.00 11.80
N THR A 113 17.34 7.06 11.92
CA THR A 113 17.08 7.74 13.19
C THR A 113 15.59 7.89 13.42
N GLY A 114 15.19 7.88 14.70
CA GLY A 114 13.81 8.03 15.13
C GLY A 114 13.69 9.06 16.25
N TYR A 115 12.74 9.98 16.09
CA TYR A 115 12.41 10.99 17.08
C TYR A 115 10.90 11.10 17.24
N VAL A 116 10.41 11.27 18.46
CA VAL A 116 8.99 11.54 18.72
C VAL A 116 8.79 12.99 19.12
N PHE A 117 7.83 13.64 18.47
CA PHE A 117 7.45 15.02 18.76
C PHE A 117 6.17 15.08 19.59
N GLY A 118 6.11 16.04 20.51
CA GLY A 118 4.93 16.25 21.37
C GLY A 118 4.82 15.24 22.50
N GLU A 119 3.61 14.92 22.92
CA GLU A 119 3.34 13.90 23.93
C GLU A 119 3.61 12.49 23.38
N CYS A 120 4.05 11.57 24.24
CA CYS A 120 4.36 10.20 23.86
C CYS A 120 4.00 9.27 24.99
N GLU A 121 3.00 8.42 24.75
CA GLU A 121 2.65 7.31 25.60
C GLU A 121 2.68 6.05 24.74
N ALA A 122 3.87 5.44 24.68
CA ALA A 122 4.14 4.26 23.88
C ALA A 122 5.14 3.33 24.58
N HIS A 123 4.97 2.04 24.35
CA HIS A 123 5.81 0.94 24.84
C HIS A 123 5.99 -0.09 23.73
N ALA A 124 7.18 -0.67 23.61
CA ALA A 124 7.46 -1.78 22.71
C ALA A 124 8.46 -2.75 23.38
N ARG A 125 8.40 -4.03 23.02
CA ARG A 125 9.34 -5.06 23.50
C ARG A 125 10.66 -5.01 22.73
N GLY A 126 10.61 -4.62 21.46
CA GLY A 126 11.76 -4.65 20.55
C GLY A 126 11.62 -3.66 19.41
N LEU A 127 12.74 -3.43 18.75
CA LEU A 127 12.85 -2.61 17.55
C LEU A 127 13.85 -3.30 16.62
N SER A 128 13.46 -3.51 15.37
CA SER A 128 14.34 -4.01 14.33
C SER A 128 14.46 -2.98 13.22
N ILE A 129 15.68 -2.82 12.70
CA ILE A 129 15.98 -1.99 11.54
C ILE A 129 16.74 -2.84 10.56
N THR A 130 16.27 -2.92 9.33
CA THR A 130 17.01 -3.50 8.23
C THR A 130 17.18 -2.48 7.13
N VAL A 131 18.34 -2.50 6.47
CA VAL A 131 18.59 -1.71 5.28
C VAL A 131 18.95 -2.67 4.16
N SER A 132 18.30 -2.50 3.02
CA SER A 132 18.58 -3.29 1.83
C SER A 132 18.97 -2.37 0.66
N GLY A 133 20.14 -2.64 0.08
CA GLY A 133 20.53 -2.04 -1.20
C GLY A 133 19.89 -2.82 -2.35
N ARG A 134 19.22 -2.13 -3.27
CA ARG A 134 18.73 -2.74 -4.51
C ARG A 134 19.90 -2.78 -5.50
N VAL A 135 20.20 -3.97 -6.03
CA VAL A 135 20.92 -4.08 -7.30
C VAL A 135 20.05 -3.37 -8.34
N ALA A 136 20.67 -2.58 -9.22
CA ALA A 136 20.01 -1.68 -10.17
C ALA A 136 18.76 -2.31 -10.82
N GLU A 137 17.72 -1.50 -11.03
CA GLU A 137 16.39 -1.85 -11.57
C GLU A 137 16.39 -2.68 -12.88
N LEU A 138 17.54 -2.85 -13.52
CA LEU A 138 17.73 -3.59 -14.76
C LEU A 138 17.56 -5.11 -14.64
N GLU A 139 17.59 -5.69 -13.42
CA GLU A 139 17.54 -7.15 -13.26
C GLU A 139 16.21 -7.71 -12.71
N ASP A 140 15.26 -6.87 -12.26
CA ASP A 140 13.96 -7.33 -11.75
C ASP A 140 12.76 -6.72 -12.51
N PRO A 141 12.18 -7.45 -13.50
CA PRO A 141 11.00 -7.03 -14.25
C PRO A 141 9.77 -6.72 -13.39
N ALA A 142 9.73 -7.18 -12.13
CA ALA A 142 8.65 -6.90 -11.21
C ALA A 142 8.74 -5.50 -10.57
N ARG A 143 9.92 -4.86 -10.66
CA ARG A 143 10.18 -3.53 -10.09
C ARG A 143 10.26 -2.44 -11.13
N MET A 144 10.27 -2.80 -12.41
CA MET A 144 10.12 -1.84 -13.50
C MET A 144 8.77 -1.13 -13.38
N ARG A 145 8.77 0.19 -13.52
CA ARG A 145 7.55 1.00 -13.58
C ARG A 145 6.61 0.45 -14.67
N SER A 146 5.33 0.34 -14.35
CA SER A 146 4.35 -0.09 -15.34
C SER A 146 4.32 0.86 -16.54
N LEU A 147 4.40 0.29 -17.75
CA LEU A 147 4.38 1.05 -19.01
C LEU A 147 2.96 1.48 -19.41
N PHE A 148 1.95 0.79 -18.89
CA PHE A 148 0.54 1.05 -19.17
C PHE A 148 0.01 2.24 -18.34
N GLY A 149 -1.20 2.70 -18.61
CA GLY A 149 -1.88 3.72 -17.80
C GLY A 149 -1.16 5.08 -17.74
N ARG A 150 -0.51 5.47 -18.84
CA ARG A 150 0.03 6.83 -19.04
C ARG A 150 -1.06 7.90 -19.18
N LEU A 151 -2.33 7.51 -19.22
CA LEU A 151 -3.46 8.42 -19.21
C LEU A 151 -3.45 9.27 -17.93
N LYS A 152 -3.62 10.59 -18.13
CA LYS A 152 -3.70 11.60 -17.08
C LYS A 152 -4.99 11.40 -16.30
N ALA A 153 -4.97 10.52 -15.29
CA ALA A 153 -5.99 10.54 -14.24
C ALA A 153 -6.13 12.01 -13.79
N ARG A 154 -7.32 12.59 -13.96
CA ARG A 154 -7.55 13.98 -13.58
C ARG A 154 -7.26 14.11 -12.10
N ARG A 155 -6.41 15.07 -11.72
CA ARG A 155 -6.26 15.42 -10.31
C ARG A 155 -7.61 15.86 -9.79
N ALA A 156 -8.15 15.13 -8.82
CA ALA A 156 -9.34 15.56 -8.11
C ALA A 156 -8.99 16.77 -7.25
N GLY A 157 -9.85 17.79 -7.22
CA GLY A 157 -9.67 18.96 -6.36
C GLY A 157 -9.83 18.66 -4.87
N ALA A 158 -10.46 17.53 -4.54
CA ALA A 158 -10.64 17.03 -3.18
C ALA A 158 -10.58 15.50 -3.17
N MET A 159 -10.06 14.94 -2.07
CA MET A 159 -9.96 13.49 -1.86
C MET A 159 -11.32 12.84 -1.66
N VAL A 160 -12.29 13.55 -1.06
CA VAL A 160 -13.67 13.09 -0.86
C VAL A 160 -14.60 14.05 -1.61
N SER A 161 -15.58 13.52 -2.33
CA SER A 161 -16.65 14.32 -2.97
C SER A 161 -18.03 13.91 -2.45
N SER A 162 -18.96 14.85 -2.48
CA SER A 162 -20.39 14.64 -2.29
C SER A 162 -21.13 14.27 -3.57
N ASP A 163 -20.44 14.28 -4.72
CA ASP A 163 -21.04 13.88 -6.00
C ASP A 163 -21.46 12.40 -5.96
N SER A 164 -22.55 12.08 -6.63
CA SER A 164 -23.01 10.70 -6.76
C SER A 164 -21.95 9.82 -7.47
N PRO A 165 -21.75 8.58 -7.00
CA PRO A 165 -21.02 7.55 -7.73
C PRO A 165 -21.57 7.37 -9.14
N GLN A 166 -20.68 7.19 -10.11
CA GLN A 166 -21.04 6.92 -11.51
C GLN A 166 -20.18 5.79 -12.03
N LEU A 167 -20.79 4.83 -12.72
CA LEU A 167 -20.01 3.76 -13.34
C LEU A 167 -19.20 4.31 -14.51
N ALA A 168 -19.76 5.24 -15.29
CA ALA A 168 -19.08 5.86 -16.43
C ALA A 168 -17.77 6.59 -16.08
N TRP A 169 -17.63 7.08 -14.85
CA TRP A 169 -16.44 7.73 -14.32
C TRP A 169 -16.05 7.10 -12.99
N PRO A 170 -15.53 5.86 -13.00
CA PRO A 170 -15.34 5.13 -11.78
C PRO A 170 -14.22 5.76 -10.96
N VAL A 171 -14.54 6.05 -9.71
CA VAL A 171 -13.59 6.45 -8.66
C VAL A 171 -13.75 5.48 -7.49
N SER A 172 -13.05 5.69 -6.37
CA SER A 172 -13.27 4.86 -5.18
C SER A 172 -14.70 5.08 -4.67
N GLN A 173 -15.60 4.14 -4.90
CA GLN A 173 -17.03 4.39 -4.77
C GLN A 173 -17.86 3.18 -4.36
N GLY A 174 -19.00 3.46 -3.72
CA GLY A 174 -20.04 2.47 -3.42
C GLY A 174 -20.94 2.21 -4.63
N PHE A 175 -21.52 1.02 -4.66
CA PHE A 175 -22.61 0.69 -5.58
C PHE A 175 -23.87 1.51 -5.28
N THR A 176 -24.52 2.03 -6.32
CA THR A 176 -25.85 2.63 -6.24
C THR A 176 -26.82 1.95 -7.21
N THR A 177 -28.11 1.97 -6.88
CA THR A 177 -29.16 1.45 -7.78
C THR A 177 -29.21 2.21 -9.10
N ASP A 178 -28.91 3.51 -9.09
CA ASP A 178 -28.91 4.35 -10.29
C ASP A 178 -27.88 3.88 -11.33
N GLN A 179 -26.76 3.29 -10.88
CA GLN A 179 -25.73 2.74 -11.76
C GLN A 179 -26.24 1.57 -12.61
N ILE A 180 -27.28 0.85 -12.18
CA ILE A 180 -27.89 -0.24 -12.97
C ILE A 180 -28.49 0.30 -14.27
N HIS A 181 -28.92 1.56 -14.26
CA HIS A 181 -29.52 2.23 -15.41
C HIS A 181 -28.49 2.94 -16.30
N GLU A 182 -27.20 2.92 -15.92
CA GLU A 182 -26.16 3.52 -16.74
C GLU A 182 -25.85 2.68 -18.00
N PRO A 183 -25.55 3.32 -19.15
CA PRO A 183 -25.19 2.60 -20.37
C PRO A 183 -23.99 1.66 -20.21
N ASP A 184 -23.00 2.04 -19.40
CA ASP A 184 -21.83 1.21 -19.13
C ASP A 184 -22.16 -0.07 -18.35
N PHE A 185 -23.19 -0.05 -17.49
CA PHE A 185 -23.65 -1.25 -16.80
C PHE A 185 -24.21 -2.27 -17.79
N ALA A 186 -25.07 -1.81 -18.72
CA ALA A 186 -25.62 -2.67 -19.76
C ALA A 186 -24.54 -3.17 -20.72
N ARG A 187 -23.65 -2.29 -21.20
CA ARG A 187 -22.56 -2.63 -22.13
C ARG A 187 -21.60 -3.67 -21.57
N LEU A 188 -21.18 -3.50 -20.32
CA LEU A 188 -20.23 -4.41 -19.68
C LEU A 188 -20.94 -5.67 -19.17
N GLY A 189 -22.17 -5.54 -18.65
CA GLY A 189 -22.99 -6.66 -18.20
C GLY A 189 -23.32 -7.66 -19.32
N ALA A 190 -23.51 -7.18 -20.56
CA ALA A 190 -23.73 -8.04 -21.72
C ALA A 190 -22.54 -8.98 -22.05
N GLN A 191 -21.36 -8.69 -21.51
CA GLN A 191 -20.17 -9.54 -21.66
C GLN A 191 -20.01 -10.54 -20.52
N LEU A 192 -20.81 -10.44 -19.45
CA LEU A 192 -20.70 -11.31 -18.29
C LEU A 192 -21.60 -12.56 -18.42
N PRO A 193 -21.32 -13.63 -17.65
CA PRO A 193 -22.20 -14.80 -17.62
C PRO A 193 -23.65 -14.42 -17.29
N ALA A 194 -24.60 -15.04 -17.98
CA ALA A 194 -26.01 -14.83 -17.71
C ALA A 194 -26.40 -15.30 -16.29
N GLY A 195 -27.36 -14.61 -15.68
CA GLY A 195 -27.92 -14.99 -14.37
C GLY A 195 -27.19 -14.41 -13.14
N ALA A 196 -26.15 -13.60 -13.33
CA ALA A 196 -25.52 -12.85 -12.24
C ALA A 196 -26.49 -11.83 -11.63
N SER A 197 -26.41 -11.65 -10.31
CA SER A 197 -27.15 -10.60 -9.62
C SER A 197 -26.69 -9.19 -10.06
N PRO A 198 -27.50 -8.14 -9.83
CA PRO A 198 -27.08 -6.77 -10.12
C PRO A 198 -25.77 -6.36 -9.42
N VAL A 199 -25.55 -6.86 -8.20
CA VAL A 199 -24.32 -6.62 -7.45
C VAL A 199 -23.13 -7.31 -8.11
N GLU A 200 -23.24 -8.60 -8.42
CA GLU A 200 -22.13 -9.34 -9.07
C GLU A 200 -21.77 -8.75 -10.44
N THR A 201 -22.79 -8.32 -11.17
CA THR A 201 -22.67 -7.62 -12.47
C THR A 201 -21.98 -6.27 -12.28
N TRP A 202 -22.41 -5.48 -11.30
CA TRP A 202 -21.80 -4.18 -11.00
C TRP A 202 -20.33 -4.32 -10.65
N GLU A 203 -19.95 -5.24 -9.78
CA GLU A 203 -18.56 -5.41 -9.38
C GLU A 203 -17.65 -5.73 -10.57
N ALA A 204 -18.11 -6.61 -11.46
CA ALA A 204 -17.35 -6.97 -12.65
C ALA A 204 -17.27 -5.80 -13.63
N ALA A 205 -18.40 -5.13 -13.88
CA ALA A 205 -18.46 -3.95 -14.73
C ALA A 205 -17.58 -2.81 -14.17
N TYR A 206 -17.59 -2.60 -12.86
CA TYR A 206 -16.78 -1.60 -12.17
C TYR A 206 -15.29 -1.88 -12.34
N ILE A 207 -14.83 -3.11 -12.09
CA ILE A 207 -13.42 -3.49 -12.29
C ILE A 207 -13.01 -3.25 -13.75
N LEU A 208 -13.80 -3.73 -14.71
CA LEU A 208 -13.52 -3.54 -16.15
C LEU A 208 -13.45 -2.06 -16.51
N ARG A 209 -14.42 -1.27 -16.05
CA ARG A 209 -14.48 0.16 -16.36
C ARG A 209 -13.33 0.93 -15.74
N VAL A 210 -12.89 0.56 -14.54
CA VAL A 210 -11.67 1.09 -13.92
C VAL A 210 -10.44 0.71 -14.77
N LEU A 211 -10.30 -0.56 -15.18
CA LEU A 211 -9.16 -0.97 -16.00
C LEU A 211 -9.15 -0.26 -17.37
N GLU A 212 -10.30 -0.08 -18.02
CA GLU A 212 -10.46 0.72 -19.24
C GLU A 212 -10.04 2.18 -18.99
N GLN A 213 -10.62 2.82 -17.97
CA GLN A 213 -10.42 4.24 -17.66
C GLN A 213 -8.96 4.58 -17.32
N TYR A 214 -8.28 3.65 -16.62
CA TYR A 214 -6.89 3.81 -16.19
C TYR A 214 -5.89 3.24 -17.20
N GLY A 215 -6.32 2.81 -18.39
CA GLY A 215 -5.44 2.28 -19.44
C GLY A 215 -4.66 1.04 -19.00
N ARG A 216 -5.34 0.13 -18.28
CA ARG A 216 -4.80 -1.14 -17.78
C ARG A 216 -5.39 -2.36 -18.48
N LEU A 217 -6.51 -2.17 -19.19
CA LEU A 217 -7.10 -3.18 -20.08
C LEU A 217 -6.46 -3.07 -21.48
N GLU A 218 -5.16 -3.31 -21.55
CA GLU A 218 -4.36 -3.18 -22.77
C GLU A 218 -3.53 -4.45 -23.02
N ALA A 219 -3.33 -4.80 -24.29
CA ALA A 219 -2.57 -5.97 -24.68
C ALA A 219 -1.16 -5.97 -24.07
N GLY A 220 -0.79 -7.08 -23.44
CA GLY A 220 0.49 -7.26 -22.75
C GLY A 220 0.52 -6.81 -21.29
N ALA A 221 -0.53 -6.16 -20.78
CA ALA A 221 -0.61 -5.81 -19.35
C ALA A 221 -0.71 -7.07 -18.50
N ARG A 222 0.11 -7.16 -17.43
CA ARG A 222 0.08 -8.27 -16.48
C ARG A 222 -0.94 -8.01 -15.37
N GLY A 223 -1.90 -8.91 -15.23
CA GLY A 223 -2.97 -8.81 -14.24
C GLY A 223 -2.93 -9.94 -13.22
N LEU A 224 -3.39 -9.67 -12.00
CA LEU A 224 -3.75 -10.70 -11.03
C LEU A 224 -5.18 -10.48 -10.53
N ALA A 225 -5.99 -11.52 -10.58
CA ALA A 225 -7.34 -11.55 -10.03
C ALA A 225 -7.37 -12.45 -8.80
N LEU A 226 -7.91 -11.94 -7.69
CA LEU A 226 -8.15 -12.72 -6.49
C LEU A 226 -9.65 -12.86 -6.23
N SER A 227 -10.14 -14.09 -6.21
CA SER A 227 -11.57 -14.38 -5.97
C SER A 227 -11.74 -15.63 -5.10
N ALA A 228 -12.89 -15.74 -4.44
CA ALA A 228 -13.32 -16.96 -3.75
C ALA A 228 -14.20 -17.85 -4.66
N GLY A 229 -14.34 -17.50 -5.93
CA GLY A 229 -15.23 -18.16 -6.88
C GLY A 229 -14.89 -17.88 -8.33
N ALA A 230 -15.86 -18.09 -9.20
CA ALA A 230 -15.72 -17.84 -10.64
C ALA A 230 -15.32 -16.38 -10.90
N GLU A 231 -14.36 -16.18 -11.80
CA GLU A 231 -13.75 -14.88 -12.05
C GLU A 231 -14.09 -14.38 -13.47
N PRO A 232 -15.22 -13.66 -13.64
CA PRO A 232 -15.73 -13.31 -14.96
C PRO A 232 -14.92 -12.20 -15.65
N VAL A 233 -14.19 -11.36 -14.89
CA VAL A 233 -13.40 -10.25 -15.46
C VAL A 233 -12.12 -10.77 -16.14
N ALA A 234 -11.54 -11.87 -15.63
CA ALA A 234 -10.31 -12.42 -16.20
C ALA A 234 -10.45 -12.92 -17.64
N ARG A 235 -11.61 -13.47 -18.02
CA ARG A 235 -11.88 -13.85 -19.41
C ARG A 235 -11.82 -12.63 -20.34
N ILE A 236 -12.49 -11.55 -19.96
CA ILE A 236 -12.56 -10.31 -20.75
C ILE A 236 -11.18 -9.64 -20.82
N ALA A 237 -10.42 -9.64 -19.72
CA ALA A 237 -9.04 -9.15 -19.73
C ALA A 237 -8.12 -9.97 -20.65
N THR A 238 -8.26 -11.30 -20.65
CA THR A 238 -7.55 -12.18 -21.59
C THR A 238 -7.90 -11.85 -23.05
N GLU A 239 -9.18 -11.63 -23.35
CA GLU A 239 -9.66 -11.25 -24.68
C GLU A 239 -9.14 -9.88 -25.13
N ALA A 240 -8.92 -8.95 -24.19
CA ALA A 240 -8.25 -7.68 -24.44
C ALA A 240 -6.72 -7.80 -24.63
N GLY A 241 -6.18 -9.03 -24.54
CA GLY A 241 -4.76 -9.33 -24.71
C GLY A 241 -3.92 -9.17 -23.43
N CYS A 242 -4.54 -8.99 -22.26
CA CYS A 242 -3.82 -8.97 -21.00
C CYS A 242 -3.29 -10.37 -20.65
N ASN A 243 -2.14 -10.43 -19.99
CA ASN A 243 -1.64 -11.64 -19.34
C ASN A 243 -2.16 -11.65 -17.90
N ILE A 244 -3.41 -12.10 -17.71
CA ILE A 244 -4.04 -12.16 -16.40
C ILE A 244 -3.97 -13.57 -15.81
N GLN A 245 -3.70 -13.65 -14.51
CA GLN A 245 -3.76 -14.87 -13.72
C GLN A 245 -4.88 -14.74 -12.69
N SER A 246 -5.64 -15.81 -12.49
CA SER A 246 -6.68 -15.86 -11.47
C SER A 246 -6.26 -16.84 -10.38
N ILE A 247 -6.26 -16.37 -9.14
CA ILE A 247 -5.95 -17.19 -7.97
C ILE A 247 -7.16 -17.30 -7.08
N PHE A 248 -7.46 -18.53 -6.68
CA PHE A 248 -8.46 -18.80 -5.67
C PHE A 248 -7.88 -18.49 -4.29
N VAL A 249 -8.63 -17.72 -3.51
CA VAL A 249 -8.29 -17.47 -2.11
C VAL A 249 -9.45 -17.94 -1.26
N ALA A 250 -9.17 -18.91 -0.38
CA ALA A 250 -10.17 -19.42 0.54
C ALA A 250 -10.68 -18.30 1.46
N PRO A 251 -11.98 -18.30 1.85
CA PRO A 251 -12.51 -17.35 2.82
C PRO A 251 -11.67 -17.35 4.11
N GLY A 252 -11.19 -16.17 4.51
CA GLY A 252 -10.32 -16.00 5.69
C GLY A 252 -8.85 -16.38 5.48
N GLY A 253 -8.47 -16.87 4.30
CA GLY A 253 -7.07 -17.10 3.92
C GLY A 253 -6.28 -15.80 3.75
N THR A 254 -4.95 -15.92 3.79
CA THR A 254 -4.04 -14.80 3.51
C THR A 254 -3.62 -14.82 2.06
N MET A 255 -3.36 -13.64 1.50
CA MET A 255 -2.86 -13.54 0.13
C MET A 255 -1.49 -14.23 -0.02
N ASP A 256 -0.62 -14.15 0.99
CA ASP A 256 0.69 -14.80 0.94
C ASP A 256 0.59 -16.31 0.85
N ALA A 257 -0.33 -16.93 1.59
CA ALA A 257 -0.57 -18.37 1.50
C ALA A 257 -1.10 -18.74 0.09
N ALA A 258 -2.07 -17.99 -0.43
CA ALA A 258 -2.62 -18.25 -1.76
C ALA A 258 -1.57 -18.08 -2.87
N CYS A 259 -0.77 -17.02 -2.81
CA CYS A 259 0.31 -16.77 -3.76
C CYS A 259 1.41 -17.83 -3.65
N SER A 260 1.79 -18.25 -2.44
CA SER A 260 2.81 -19.29 -2.26
C SER A 260 2.35 -20.66 -2.76
N ALA A 261 1.04 -20.94 -2.71
CA ALA A 261 0.48 -22.17 -3.25
C ALA A 261 0.37 -22.13 -4.79
N HIS A 262 0.16 -20.95 -5.38
CA HIS A 262 -0.02 -20.80 -6.82
C HIS A 262 1.31 -20.60 -7.57
N PHE A 263 2.24 -19.85 -7.00
CA PHE A 263 3.52 -19.50 -7.62
C PHE A 263 4.63 -20.40 -7.12
N SER A 264 5.29 -21.08 -8.06
CA SER A 264 6.32 -22.07 -7.74
C SER A 264 7.70 -21.45 -7.54
N THR A 265 7.93 -20.27 -8.12
CA THR A 265 9.21 -19.56 -8.03
C THR A 265 9.06 -18.21 -7.34
N THR A 266 10.14 -17.81 -6.65
CA THR A 266 10.25 -16.51 -5.98
C THR A 266 10.35 -15.41 -7.04
N GLY A 267 9.23 -14.83 -7.46
CA GLY A 267 9.19 -13.75 -8.45
C GLY A 267 7.95 -13.75 -9.36
N GLU A 268 7.30 -14.90 -9.55
CA GLU A 268 6.08 -14.98 -10.37
C GLU A 268 4.90 -14.22 -9.75
N GLY A 269 4.82 -14.22 -8.42
CA GLY A 269 3.75 -13.55 -7.65
C GLY A 269 3.95 -12.05 -7.41
N ILE A 270 4.83 -11.40 -8.17
CA ILE A 270 5.08 -9.96 -8.10
C ILE A 270 5.20 -9.37 -9.51
N GLY A 271 5.10 -8.04 -9.61
CA GLY A 271 5.34 -7.32 -10.86
C GLY A 271 4.12 -7.21 -11.77
N PHE A 272 2.94 -7.13 -11.18
CA PHE A 272 1.70 -6.95 -11.93
C PHE A 272 1.48 -5.47 -12.28
N ASP A 273 0.91 -5.21 -13.45
CA ASP A 273 0.49 -3.88 -13.87
C ASP A 273 -0.85 -3.48 -13.23
N PHE A 274 -1.69 -4.48 -12.92
CA PHE A 274 -2.87 -4.32 -12.10
C PHE A 274 -3.19 -5.56 -11.28
N ILE A 275 -3.81 -5.36 -10.12
CA ILE A 275 -4.37 -6.43 -9.28
C ILE A 275 -5.76 -6.03 -8.83
N TYR A 276 -6.70 -6.96 -8.81
CA TYR A 276 -8.02 -6.70 -8.24
C TYR A 276 -8.55 -7.83 -7.37
N THR A 277 -9.46 -7.48 -6.48
CA THR A 277 -10.25 -8.44 -5.70
C THR A 277 -11.74 -8.24 -5.94
N ARG A 278 -12.52 -9.27 -5.62
CA ARG A 278 -13.99 -9.23 -5.49
C ARG A 278 -14.40 -9.12 -4.02
N SER A 279 -15.64 -8.72 -3.74
CA SER A 279 -16.09 -8.52 -2.34
C SER A 279 -16.31 -9.83 -1.58
N ASP A 280 -16.56 -10.93 -2.30
CA ASP A 280 -16.70 -12.29 -1.78
C ASP A 280 -15.48 -12.75 -0.97
N LEU A 281 -14.29 -12.22 -1.32
CA LEU A 281 -13.03 -12.48 -0.63
C LEU A 281 -13.01 -11.90 0.80
N PHE A 282 -13.72 -10.79 1.01
CA PHE A 282 -13.60 -9.96 2.21
C PHE A 282 -14.70 -10.16 3.24
N GLY A 283 -15.88 -10.66 2.82
CA GLY A 283 -17.02 -10.80 3.72
C GLY A 283 -17.33 -9.48 4.45
N SER A 284 -17.73 -9.54 5.72
CA SER A 284 -17.84 -8.34 6.58
C SER A 284 -16.45 -7.87 7.03
N ALA A 285 -15.77 -7.12 6.17
CA ALA A 285 -14.44 -6.60 6.44
C ALA A 285 -14.45 -5.49 7.50
N ASP A 286 -13.32 -5.34 8.20
CA ASP A 286 -13.00 -4.13 8.96
C ASP A 286 -11.95 -3.28 8.24
N ALA A 287 -11.82 -2.03 8.65
CA ALA A 287 -10.89 -1.08 8.05
C ALA A 287 -9.41 -1.50 8.14
N GLY A 288 -9.00 -2.18 9.21
CA GLY A 288 -7.62 -2.66 9.38
C GLY A 288 -7.30 -3.81 8.42
N ARG A 289 -8.22 -4.77 8.27
CA ARG A 289 -8.07 -5.89 7.32
C ARG A 289 -8.04 -5.39 5.87
N ALA A 290 -8.89 -4.43 5.52
CA ALA A 290 -8.88 -3.80 4.20
C ALA A 290 -7.55 -3.07 3.93
N ALA A 291 -7.07 -2.27 4.89
CA ALA A 291 -5.79 -1.57 4.77
C ALA A 291 -4.62 -2.55 4.57
N LYS A 292 -4.53 -3.59 5.40
CA LYS A 292 -3.50 -4.62 5.29
C LYS A 292 -3.51 -5.28 3.91
N MET A 293 -4.68 -5.64 3.39
CA MET A 293 -4.76 -6.24 2.06
C MET A 293 -4.30 -5.27 0.97
N ILE A 294 -4.68 -4.00 1.03
CA ILE A 294 -4.18 -3.02 0.07
C ILE A 294 -2.65 -2.94 0.15
N ASP A 295 -2.07 -2.89 1.35
CA ASP A 295 -0.61 -2.90 1.55
C ASP A 295 0.03 -4.17 0.93
N ASP A 296 -0.56 -5.34 1.16
CA ASP A 296 -0.08 -6.61 0.60
C ASP A 296 -0.17 -6.60 -0.94
N LEU A 297 -1.28 -6.12 -1.52
CA LEU A 297 -1.50 -6.01 -2.98
C LEU A 297 -0.53 -5.01 -3.61
N LEU A 298 -0.31 -3.87 -2.93
CA LEU A 298 0.65 -2.84 -3.34
C LEU A 298 2.08 -3.38 -3.37
N GLY A 299 2.42 -4.31 -2.48
CA GLY A 299 3.71 -5.01 -2.49
C GLY A 299 3.94 -5.91 -3.71
N ARG A 300 2.88 -6.22 -4.49
CA ARG A 300 2.94 -7.13 -5.65
C ARG A 300 2.75 -6.43 -6.99
N VAL A 301 2.27 -5.18 -7.00
CA VAL A 301 2.20 -4.37 -8.22
C VAL A 301 3.51 -3.67 -8.51
N ARG A 302 3.76 -3.42 -9.79
CA ARG A 302 4.82 -2.54 -10.26
C ARG A 302 4.63 -1.11 -9.73
N PRO A 303 5.69 -0.30 -9.62
CA PRO A 303 5.55 1.14 -9.44
C PRO A 303 4.62 1.74 -10.50
N GLY A 304 3.64 2.53 -10.06
CA GLY A 304 2.58 3.06 -10.93
C GLY A 304 1.49 2.07 -11.36
N GLY A 305 1.57 0.80 -10.95
CA GLY A 305 0.53 -0.20 -11.15
C GLY A 305 -0.75 0.10 -10.37
N LEU A 306 -1.83 -0.60 -10.70
CA LEU A 306 -3.18 -0.32 -10.18
C LEU A 306 -3.68 -1.43 -9.27
N VAL A 307 -4.22 -1.07 -8.11
CA VAL A 307 -4.91 -1.97 -7.20
C VAL A 307 -6.39 -1.58 -7.13
N ILE A 308 -7.27 -2.57 -7.26
CA ILE A 308 -8.72 -2.41 -7.14
C ILE A 308 -9.22 -3.38 -6.06
N LEU A 309 -9.52 -2.89 -4.87
CA LEU A 309 -10.09 -3.70 -3.79
C LEU A 309 -11.60 -3.52 -3.76
N LEU A 310 -12.37 -4.59 -3.91
CA LEU A 310 -13.80 -4.59 -3.65
C LEU A 310 -14.03 -5.15 -2.24
N ALA A 311 -14.76 -4.42 -1.41
CA ALA A 311 -15.11 -4.82 -0.06
C ALA A 311 -16.58 -4.51 0.23
N THR A 312 -17.20 -5.26 1.13
CA THR A 312 -18.57 -4.99 1.59
C THR A 312 -18.52 -4.04 2.78
N THR A 313 -19.18 -2.89 2.66
CA THR A 313 -19.30 -1.90 3.74
C THR A 313 -20.23 -2.41 4.83
N GLY A 314 -20.05 -1.87 6.03
CA GLY A 314 -20.87 -2.24 7.19
C GLY A 314 -20.38 -1.53 8.44
N PRO A 315 -20.84 -1.92 9.64
CA PRO A 315 -20.46 -1.25 10.89
C PRO A 315 -18.94 -1.21 11.15
N ASN A 316 -18.19 -2.18 10.61
CA ASN A 316 -16.74 -2.29 10.80
C ASN A 316 -15.91 -1.65 9.66
N LEU A 317 -16.57 -1.31 8.54
CA LEU A 317 -15.99 -0.62 7.39
C LEU A 317 -17.00 0.43 6.92
N ASP A 318 -17.12 1.46 7.73
CA ASP A 318 -18.01 2.59 7.50
C ASP A 318 -17.31 3.70 6.71
N ARG A 319 -18.02 4.82 6.54
CA ARG A 319 -17.50 6.02 5.88
C ARG A 319 -16.19 6.51 6.50
N HIS A 320 -16.08 6.49 7.83
CA HIS A 320 -14.87 6.94 8.53
C HIS A 320 -13.69 6.00 8.29
N GLY A 321 -13.92 4.69 8.37
CA GLY A 321 -12.93 3.66 8.07
C GLY A 321 -12.40 3.77 6.65
N LEU A 322 -13.28 3.93 5.66
CA LEU A 322 -12.90 4.12 4.25
C LEU A 322 -12.05 5.39 4.05
N ASN A 323 -12.47 6.52 4.63
CA ASN A 323 -11.70 7.76 4.55
C ASN A 323 -10.31 7.63 5.19
N ARG A 324 -10.23 6.95 6.34
CA ARG A 324 -8.96 6.69 7.03
C ARG A 324 -8.01 5.88 6.15
N ILE A 325 -8.48 4.80 5.53
CA ILE A 325 -7.67 3.98 4.61
C ILE A 325 -7.09 4.85 3.49
N VAL A 326 -7.93 5.65 2.83
CA VAL A 326 -7.51 6.47 1.69
C VAL A 326 -6.49 7.55 2.11
N LEU A 327 -6.68 8.17 3.29
CA LEU A 327 -5.73 9.11 3.86
C LEU A 327 -4.39 8.45 4.19
N GLU A 328 -4.40 7.25 4.77
CA GLU A 328 -3.18 6.50 5.06
C GLU A 328 -2.41 6.15 3.79
N LEU A 329 -3.10 5.70 2.74
CA LEU A 329 -2.48 5.41 1.44
C LEU A 329 -1.84 6.66 0.83
N ALA A 330 -2.54 7.80 0.91
CA ALA A 330 -1.99 9.09 0.45
C ALA A 330 -0.76 9.51 1.26
N ALA A 331 -0.78 9.30 2.58
CA ALA A 331 0.35 9.60 3.47
C ALA A 331 1.58 8.71 3.18
N GLN A 332 1.39 7.51 2.63
CA GLN A 332 2.47 6.63 2.17
C GLN A 332 3.00 7.01 0.78
N GLY A 333 2.41 8.01 0.11
CA GLY A 333 2.78 8.45 -1.24
C GLY A 333 2.02 7.75 -2.36
N HIS A 334 1.04 6.90 -2.04
CA HIS A 334 0.18 6.29 -3.06
C HIS A 334 -0.88 7.26 -3.56
N ILE A 335 -1.36 7.04 -4.79
CA ILE A 335 -2.40 7.88 -5.40
C ILE A 335 -3.71 7.11 -5.35
N ALA A 336 -4.54 7.40 -4.35
CA ALA A 336 -5.90 6.88 -4.29
C ALA A 336 -6.84 7.72 -5.18
N ALA A 337 -7.80 7.07 -5.83
CA ALA A 337 -8.87 7.76 -6.54
C ALA A 337 -9.79 8.47 -5.54
N GLN A 338 -10.44 9.55 -6.00
CA GLN A 338 -11.43 10.29 -5.20
C GLN A 338 -12.47 9.34 -4.59
N VAL A 339 -12.86 9.62 -3.35
CA VAL A 339 -13.84 8.82 -2.62
C VAL A 339 -15.23 9.40 -2.79
N ARG A 340 -16.17 8.56 -3.24
CA ARG A 340 -17.60 8.86 -3.30
C ARG A 340 -18.35 7.80 -2.50
N HIS A 341 -18.68 8.20 -1.28
CA HIS A 341 -19.58 7.43 -0.43
C HIS A 341 -20.95 7.54 -1.08
N ALA A 342 -21.49 6.44 -1.59
CA ALA A 342 -22.92 6.36 -1.87
C ALA A 342 -23.73 6.70 -0.60
N ASP A 343 -25.05 6.51 -0.62
CA ASP A 343 -25.88 6.45 0.61
C ASP A 343 -25.50 5.19 1.45
N LEU A 344 -24.24 5.09 1.89
CA LEU A 344 -23.68 4.01 2.70
C LEU A 344 -24.37 3.89 4.07
N GLU A 345 -25.11 4.91 4.48
CA GLU A 345 -25.86 4.94 5.74
C GLU A 345 -27.16 4.10 5.67
N ARG A 346 -27.65 3.77 4.47
CA ARG A 346 -28.93 3.04 4.32
C ARG A 346 -28.79 1.52 4.38
N ALA A 347 -27.69 0.95 3.87
CA ALA A 347 -27.44 -0.49 3.91
C ALA A 347 -25.97 -0.83 3.59
N PRO A 348 -25.44 -1.93 4.16
CA PRO A 348 -24.24 -2.59 3.68
C PRO A 348 -24.28 -2.84 2.17
N GLY A 349 -23.18 -2.55 1.49
CA GLY A 349 -23.08 -2.76 0.04
C GLY A 349 -21.64 -2.83 -0.43
N PRO A 350 -21.39 -3.28 -1.66
CA PRO A 350 -20.04 -3.34 -2.19
C PRO A 350 -19.50 -1.93 -2.43
N PHE A 351 -18.21 -1.76 -2.15
CA PHE A 351 -17.45 -0.53 -2.33
C PHE A 351 -16.11 -0.87 -2.97
N GLY A 352 -15.79 -0.18 -4.06
CA GLY A 352 -14.51 -0.31 -4.74
C GLY A 352 -13.53 0.75 -4.27
N ILE A 353 -12.34 0.36 -3.86
CA ILE A 353 -11.21 1.24 -3.57
C ILE A 353 -10.20 1.13 -4.71
N VAL A 354 -9.85 2.25 -5.34
CA VAL A 354 -8.89 2.29 -6.45
C VAL A 354 -7.65 3.03 -6.01
N VAL A 355 -6.51 2.36 -6.10
CA VAL A 355 -5.22 2.88 -5.65
C VAL A 355 -4.18 2.64 -6.73
N ARG A 356 -3.41 3.67 -7.04
CA ARG A 356 -2.23 3.54 -7.88
C ARG A 356 -0.99 3.57 -6.99
N ALA A 357 -0.15 2.53 -7.14
CA ALA A 357 1.13 2.44 -6.46
C ALA A 357 2.00 3.65 -6.81
N SER A 358 2.79 4.12 -5.84
CA SER A 358 3.64 5.29 -6.07
C SER A 358 4.64 4.97 -7.18
N THR A 359 4.88 5.95 -8.06
CA THR A 359 5.96 5.86 -9.06
C THR A 359 7.30 6.35 -8.51
N GLU A 360 7.24 7.11 -7.43
CA GLU A 360 8.40 7.53 -6.65
C GLU A 360 8.48 6.55 -5.48
N ALA A 361 9.59 5.84 -5.32
CA ALA A 361 9.85 5.24 -4.02
C ALA A 361 9.92 6.44 -3.05
N THR A 362 8.88 6.69 -2.27
CA THR A 362 8.53 7.97 -1.62
C THR A 362 9.76 8.72 -1.11
N ILE A 363 10.25 9.69 -1.90
CA ILE A 363 11.23 10.70 -1.49
C ILE A 363 10.41 11.92 -1.08
N ALA A 364 10.30 12.16 0.22
CA ALA A 364 9.94 13.46 0.79
C ALA A 364 10.67 13.66 2.12
#